data_AF-A0A7R9KHD6-F1
#
_entry.id   AF-A0A7R9KHD6-F1
#
_cell.length_a   1.000
_cell.length_b   1.000
_cell.length_c   1.000
_cell.angle_alpha   90.00
_cell.angle_beta   90.00
_cell.angle_gamma   90.00
#
_symmetry.space_group_name_H-M   'P 1'
#
loop_
_entity.id
_entity.type
_entity.pdbx_description
1 polymer ?
#
loop_
_entity_poly.entity_id
_entity_poly.type
_entity_poly.pdbx_seq_one_letter_code
_entity_poly.pdbx_strand_id
1 'polypeptide(L)'
;DLKPDNVLIANNTLWNRHRFIKLCDFGLSKEVKILSDAYNQSNAKHTADVALYMAPEAQFGTDYNHLIDVYSLALIGAKIFGFDSDDIRDGVYI
;
A
#
# COMPACT_ATOMS: atom_id res chain seq x y z
N ASP A 1 3.74 -4.60 -0.37
CA ASP A 1 3.22 -4.75 -1.75
C ASP A 1 1.72 -4.51 -1.74
N LEU A 2 1.32 -3.31 -1.31
CA LEU A 2 -0.07 -2.92 -1.29
C LEU A 2 -0.38 -2.19 -2.59
N LYS A 3 -1.21 -2.78 -3.43
CA LYS A 3 -1.59 -2.30 -4.77
C LYS A 3 -3.02 -2.73 -5.09
N PRO A 4 -3.71 -2.13 -6.07
CA PRO A 4 -5.10 -2.46 -6.39
C PRO A 4 -5.32 -3.96 -6.64
N ASP A 5 -4.40 -4.64 -7.30
CA ASP A 5 -4.46 -6.08 -7.62
C ASP A 5 -4.50 -6.96 -6.36
N ASN A 6 -3.96 -6.46 -5.24
CA ASN A 6 -3.94 -7.16 -3.95
C ASN A 6 -5.12 -6.80 -3.03
N VAL A 7 -6.08 -5.99 -3.52
CA VAL A 7 -7.28 -5.57 -2.81
C VAL A 7 -8.50 -6.24 -3.44
N LEU A 8 -8.98 -7.31 -2.80
CA LEU A 8 -10.06 -8.14 -3.31
C LEU A 8 -11.42 -7.69 -2.75
N ILE A 9 -12.46 -7.79 -3.59
CA ILE A 9 -13.85 -7.61 -3.18
C ILE A 9 -14.46 -9.00 -2.95
N ALA A 10 -14.96 -9.24 -1.75
CA ALA A 10 -15.64 -10.47 -1.38
C ALA A 10 -17.09 -10.20 -0.98
N ASN A 11 -17.97 -11.16 -1.24
CA ASN A 11 -19.37 -11.09 -0.80
C ASN A 11 -19.52 -11.63 0.61
N ASN A 12 -20.12 -10.85 1.51
CA ASN A 12 -20.53 -11.35 2.82
C ASN A 12 -22.04 -11.57 2.81
N THR A 13 -22.46 -12.81 2.95
CA THR A 13 -23.89 -13.14 3.07
C THR A 13 -24.37 -13.18 4.51
N LEU A 14 -23.45 -13.14 5.49
CA LEU A 14 -23.74 -13.32 6.93
C LEU A 14 -24.06 -12.01 7.65
N TRP A 15 -23.76 -10.87 7.04
CA TRP A 15 -24.06 -9.55 7.56
C TRP A 15 -24.68 -8.78 6.39
N ASN A 16 -25.75 -8.00 6.61
CA ASN A 16 -26.46 -7.23 5.56
C ASN A 16 -25.59 -6.22 4.76
N ARG A 17 -24.26 -6.32 4.82
CA ARG A 17 -23.29 -5.71 3.93
C ARG A 17 -22.91 -6.71 2.82
N HIS A 18 -23.45 -6.47 1.64
CA HIS A 18 -23.28 -7.34 0.48
C HIS A 18 -21.82 -7.48 -0.01
N ARG A 19 -20.90 -6.60 0.39
CA ARG A 19 -19.50 -6.61 -0.03
C ARG A 19 -18.55 -6.19 1.11
N PHE A 20 -17.36 -6.79 1.13
CA PHE A 20 -16.26 -6.42 2.02
C PHE A 20 -14.91 -6.54 1.29
N ILE A 21 -13.92 -5.82 1.80
CA ILE A 21 -12.56 -5.80 1.24
C ILE A 21 -11.70 -6.84 1.96
N LYS A 22 -10.88 -7.56 1.20
CA LYS A 22 -9.86 -8.48 1.69
C LYS A 22 -8.51 -8.13 1.07
N LEU A 23 -7.46 -8.15 1.87
CA LEU A 23 -6.09 -8.07 1.37
C LEU A 23 -5.59 -9.48 1.04
N CYS A 24 -4.80 -9.59 -0.03
CA CYS A 24 -4.12 -10.82 -0.41
C CYS A 24 -2.64 -10.56 -0.72
N ASP A 25 -1.92 -11.64 -1.06
CA ASP A 25 -0.49 -11.64 -1.39
C ASP A 25 0.43 -11.08 -0.28
N PHE A 26 0.63 -11.90 0.75
CA PHE A 26 1.53 -11.60 1.87
C PHE A 26 2.97 -12.07 1.62
N GLY A 27 3.36 -12.37 0.37
CA GLY A 27 4.69 -12.91 0.04
C GLY A 27 5.85 -11.96 0.37
N LEU A 28 5.56 -10.67 0.52
CA LEU A 28 6.52 -9.61 0.87
C LEU A 28 6.25 -8.98 2.25
N SER A 29 5.31 -9.53 3.04
CA SER A 29 5.00 -9.00 4.37
C SER A 29 6.14 -9.23 5.35
N LYS A 30 6.38 -8.24 6.23
CA LYS A 30 7.41 -8.29 7.26
C LYS A 30 6.78 -8.18 8.65
N GLU A 31 7.28 -8.96 9.59
CA GLU A 31 6.90 -8.84 10.99
C GLU A 31 7.45 -7.53 11.58
N VAL A 32 6.59 -6.78 12.26
CA VAL A 32 6.99 -5.56 12.97
C VAL A 32 7.50 -5.94 14.35
N LYS A 33 8.82 -5.91 14.55
CA LYS A 33 9.39 -6.07 15.88
C LYS A 33 9.35 -4.71 16.57
N ILE A 34 8.56 -4.61 17.64
CA ILE A 34 8.31 -3.39 18.45
C ILE A 34 9.59 -2.67 18.92
N LEU A 35 10.75 -3.34 18.87
CA LEU A 35 12.05 -2.79 19.29
C LEU A 35 12.85 -2.09 18.16
N SER A 36 12.39 -2.17 16.91
CA SER A 36 13.01 -1.46 15.78
C SER A 36 11.93 -1.11 14.75
N ASP A 37 11.53 0.16 14.69
CA ASP A 37 10.54 0.63 13.71
C ASP A 37 11.05 0.57 12.27
N ALA A 38 12.36 0.40 12.07
CA ALA A 38 12.99 0.26 10.76
C ALA A 38 13.04 -1.21 10.31
N TYR A 39 12.49 -1.49 9.13
CA TYR A 39 12.67 -2.76 8.43
C TYR A 39 13.98 -2.74 7.63
N ASN A 40 14.83 -3.73 7.87
CA ASN A 40 15.99 -3.97 7.02
C ASN A 40 15.57 -4.35 5.61
N GLN A 41 16.29 -3.82 4.61
CA GLN A 41 16.06 -4.04 3.19
C GLN A 41 16.03 -5.53 2.84
N SER A 42 15.04 -5.94 2.04
CA SER A 42 15.05 -7.22 1.33
C SER A 42 15.29 -6.93 -0.15
N ASN A 43 16.27 -7.57 -0.78
CA ASN A 43 16.62 -7.43 -2.20
C ASN A 43 15.54 -7.98 -3.17
N ALA A 44 14.27 -7.78 -2.87
CA ALA A 44 13.18 -8.18 -3.74
C ALA A 44 13.21 -7.26 -4.98
N LYS A 45 13.47 -7.83 -6.16
CA LYS A 45 13.27 -7.11 -7.42
C LYS A 45 11.77 -6.86 -7.57
N HIS A 46 11.37 -5.60 -7.45
CA HIS A 46 10.00 -5.17 -7.69
C HIS A 46 9.76 -5.01 -9.18
N THR A 47 8.59 -5.46 -9.66
CA THR A 47 8.15 -5.20 -11.04
C THR A 47 7.79 -3.72 -11.21
N ALA A 48 7.77 -3.22 -12.44
CA ALA A 48 7.42 -1.82 -12.72
C ALA A 48 6.03 -1.44 -12.16
N ASP A 49 5.07 -2.38 -12.16
CA ASP A 49 3.72 -2.15 -11.64
C ASP A 49 3.68 -2.01 -10.11
N VAL A 50 4.56 -2.72 -9.40
CA VAL A 50 4.70 -2.60 -7.95
C VAL A 50 5.33 -1.26 -7.57
N ALA A 51 6.24 -0.74 -8.41
CA ALA A 51 6.88 0.55 -8.16
C ALA A 51 5.91 1.74 -8.18
N LEU A 52 4.77 1.64 -8.87
CA LEU A 52 3.78 2.72 -8.96
C LEU A 52 3.10 3.06 -7.62
N TYR A 53 2.95 2.07 -6.74
CA TYR A 53 2.31 2.24 -5.43
C TYR A 53 3.35 2.25 -4.29
N MET A 54 4.63 2.14 -4.62
CA MET A 54 5.71 2.03 -3.65
C MET A 54 6.09 3.40 -3.08
N ALA A 55 6.26 3.46 -1.76
CA ALA A 55 6.81 4.64 -1.11
C ALA A 55 8.26 4.91 -1.56
N PRO A 56 8.68 6.17 -1.71
CA PRO A 56 10.01 6.50 -2.22
C PRO A 56 11.13 5.89 -1.36
N GLU A 57 11.00 5.87 -0.04
CA GLU A 57 11.95 5.23 0.87
C GLU A 57 12.10 3.72 0.61
N ALA A 58 11.01 3.04 0.27
CA ALA A 58 11.05 1.62 -0.12
C ALA A 58 11.68 1.44 -1.51
N GLN A 59 11.42 2.36 -2.44
CA GLN A 59 11.96 2.32 -3.80
C GLN A 59 13.47 2.58 -3.85
N PHE A 60 13.96 3.54 -3.06
CA PHE A 60 15.39 3.87 -2.97
C PHE A 60 16.15 2.94 -2.03
N GLY A 61 15.47 1.99 -1.39
CA GLY A 61 16.10 1.00 -0.53
C GLY A 61 16.64 1.57 0.78
N THR A 62 16.07 2.68 1.26
CA THR A 62 16.37 3.19 2.59
C THR A 62 15.62 2.39 3.64
N ASP A 63 15.99 2.54 4.91
CA ASP A 63 15.19 2.00 6.00
C ASP A 63 13.76 2.56 5.92
N TYR A 64 12.79 1.67 6.06
CA TYR A 64 11.38 2.02 5.95
C TYR A 64 10.58 1.34 7.06
N ASN A 65 9.38 1.82 7.33
CA ASN A 65 8.51 1.31 8.39
C ASN A 65 7.10 1.08 7.84
N HIS A 66 6.12 0.86 8.73
CA HIS A 66 4.72 0.60 8.35
C HIS A 66 4.08 1.73 7.52
N LEU A 67 4.68 2.94 7.48
CA LEU A 67 4.17 4.07 6.71
C LEU A 67 4.23 3.83 5.19
N ILE A 68 5.04 2.87 4.71
CA ILE A 68 5.05 2.53 3.28
C ILE A 68 3.70 1.96 2.82
N ASP A 69 2.97 1.28 3.70
CA ASP A 69 1.64 0.75 3.40
C ASP A 69 0.60 1.89 3.45
N VAL A 70 0.80 2.90 4.31
CA VAL A 70 -0.05 4.10 4.36
C VAL A 70 0.10 4.91 3.07
N TYR A 71 1.33 5.10 2.58
CA TYR A 71 1.61 5.74 1.30
C TYR A 71 0.92 5.01 0.14
N SER A 72 1.08 3.69 0.09
CA SER A 72 0.43 2.84 -0.92
C SER A 72 -1.09 2.99 -0.89
N LEU A 73 -1.69 2.99 0.32
CA LEU A 73 -3.12 3.17 0.52
C LEU A 73 -3.61 4.55 0.04
N ALA A 74 -2.84 5.61 0.29
CA ALA A 74 -3.18 6.96 -0.17
C ALA A 74 -3.25 7.03 -1.69
N LEU A 75 -2.31 6.42 -2.42
CA LEU A 75 -2.33 6.35 -3.87
C LEU A 75 -3.49 5.51 -4.43
N ILE A 76 -3.82 4.40 -3.77
CA ILE A 76 -5.01 3.59 -4.13
C ILE A 76 -6.28 4.42 -3.94
N GLY A 77 -6.42 5.08 -2.79
CA GLY A 77 -7.55 5.96 -2.49
C GLY A 77 -7.68 7.08 -3.51
N ALA A 78 -6.58 7.76 -3.81
CA ALA A 78 -6.56 8.82 -4.81
C ALA A 78 -7.08 8.39 -6.17
N LYS A 79 -6.62 7.23 -6.66
CA LYS A 79 -7.11 6.66 -7.91
C LYS A 79 -8.60 6.31 -7.87
N ILE A 80 -9.11 5.83 -6.73
CA ILE A 80 -10.55 5.52 -6.55
C ILE A 80 -11.39 6.81 -6.59
N PHE A 81 -10.92 7.87 -5.96
CA PHE A 81 -11.64 9.14 -5.87
C PHE A 81 -11.40 10.07 -7.07
N GLY A 82 -10.51 9.69 -7.99
CA GLY A 82 -10.17 10.49 -9.17
C GLY A 82 -9.32 11.71 -8.86
N PHE A 83 -8.55 11.69 -7.77
CA PHE A 83 -7.49 12.68 -7.55
C PHE A 83 -6.35 12.39 -8.51
N ASP A 84 -5.95 13.38 -9.29
CA ASP A 84 -4.80 13.24 -10.17
C ASP A 84 -3.51 13.38 -9.34
N SER A 85 -2.41 12.82 -9.85
CA SER A 85 -1.12 12.86 -9.15
C SER A 85 -0.62 14.29 -8.89
N ASP A 86 -1.14 15.26 -9.64
CA ASP A 86 -0.83 16.67 -9.48
C ASP A 86 -1.53 17.27 -8.25
N ASP A 87 -2.74 16.81 -7.91
CA ASP A 87 -3.48 17.27 -6.71
C ASP A 87 -2.79 16.84 -5.41
N ILE A 88 -2.13 15.68 -5.42
CA ILE A 88 -1.45 15.09 -4.24
C ILE A 88 -0.05 15.70 -4.05
N ARG A 89 0.62 16.05 -5.15
CA ARG A 89 1.98 16.61 -5.13
C ARG A 89 2.03 18.05 -4.63
N ASP A 90 0.95 18.81 -4.84
CA ASP A 90 0.85 20.21 -4.44
C ASP A 90 0.43 20.42 -2.96
N GLY A 91 0.34 19.34 -2.18
CA GLY A 91 0.07 19.43 -0.74
C GLY A 91 -1.32 19.99 -0.39
N VAL A 92 -2.27 19.91 -1.34
CA VAL A 92 -3.67 20.29 -1.09
C VAL A 92 -4.33 19.14 -0.34
N TYR A 93 -4.19 19.18 0.98
CA TYR A 93 -5.01 18.40 1.90
C TYR A 93 -6.28 19.19 2.21
N ILE A 94 -7.44 18.61 1.88
CA ILE A 94 -8.74 19.01 2.47
C ILE A 94 -8.78 18.62 3.94
#